data_AF-A0A7X8USZ5-F1
#
_entry.id   AF-A0A7X8USZ5-F1
#
_cell.length_a   1.000
_cell.length_b   1.000
_cell.length_c   1.000
_cell.angle_alpha   90.00
_cell.angle_beta   90.00
_cell.angle_gamma   90.00
#
_symmetry.space_group_name_H-M   'P 1'
#
loop_
_entity.id
_entity.type
_entity.pdbx_description
1 polymer ?
#
loop_
_entity_poly.entity_id
_entity_poly.type
_entity_poly.pdbx_seq_one_letter_code
_entity_poly.pdbx_strand_id
1 'polypeptide(L)'
;MKSLSTLFVAVTGCLLLVGCPSPKPWPDSPLYETPSNDPNWQAPASREEAMEAMAGRYAHYDVVAYQGDTPNGPLSTFIISYGFTDLVIENGELVEYDRFCRANYKANQNFVTTFPDEATQAIQPRSAIVEVYEEDGAWKIWRPATPTLLGIDGDPDRPLSMDPNDPLINDDDNDGKPGVTVFVKLFGLIQGEIYIARREIFQNDMTLYSDGSLRGTVIDDSEQLVIGASLRILNAPNNPKQWDDPGLSPIILIPIPDDLDTCEELMANRDALFPPEPEF
;
A
#
# COMPACT_ATOMS: atom_id res chain seq x y z
N MET A 1 -37.77 70.07 23.09
CA MET A 1 -38.44 68.77 22.88
C MET A 1 -38.26 68.34 21.43
N LYS A 2 -37.95 67.05 21.21
CA LYS A 2 -37.62 66.34 19.94
C LYS A 2 -36.13 66.45 19.55
N SER A 3 -35.25 65.66 20.15
CA SER A 3 -34.92 64.22 19.92
C SER A 3 -34.17 63.99 18.60
N LEU A 4 -32.84 63.88 18.69
CA LEU A 4 -31.94 63.34 17.67
C LEU A 4 -32.08 61.81 17.65
N SER A 5 -32.31 61.22 16.47
CA SER A 5 -32.24 59.77 16.27
C SER A 5 -30.93 59.42 15.57
N THR A 6 -30.15 58.58 16.25
CA THR A 6 -28.89 57.97 15.86
C THR A 6 -29.12 56.88 14.79
N LEU A 7 -28.38 56.92 13.68
CA LEU A 7 -28.34 55.84 12.70
C LEU A 7 -27.16 54.92 13.04
N PHE A 8 -27.43 53.74 13.60
CA PHE A 8 -26.46 52.65 13.74
C PHE A 8 -26.41 51.88 12.42
N VAL A 9 -25.27 51.92 11.72
CA VAL A 9 -24.97 51.01 10.62
C VAL A 9 -24.45 49.71 11.23
N ALA A 10 -25.26 48.66 11.18
CA ALA A 10 -24.83 47.31 11.54
C ALA A 10 -23.97 46.75 10.40
N VAL A 11 -22.67 46.60 10.65
CA VAL A 11 -21.78 45.81 9.80
C VAL A 11 -21.97 44.36 10.18
N THR A 12 -22.79 43.64 9.41
CA THR A 12 -22.94 42.19 9.53
C THR A 12 -21.69 41.54 8.96
N GLY A 13 -20.77 41.13 9.83
CA GLY A 13 -19.62 40.32 9.46
C GLY A 13 -20.07 38.95 8.95
N CYS A 14 -19.88 38.69 7.66
CA CYS A 14 -19.84 37.34 7.13
C CYS A 14 -18.59 36.64 7.69
N LEU A 15 -18.72 36.00 8.85
CA LEU A 15 -17.85 34.91 9.26
C LEU A 15 -18.07 33.78 8.26
N LEU A 16 -17.19 33.68 7.27
CA LEU A 16 -17.00 32.45 6.51
C LEU A 16 -16.65 31.37 7.53
N LEU A 17 -17.61 30.51 7.82
CA LEU A 17 -17.41 29.25 8.52
C LEU A 17 -16.51 28.39 7.63
N VAL A 18 -15.19 28.60 7.73
CA VAL A 18 -14.21 27.62 7.28
C VAL A 18 -14.32 26.49 8.29
N GLY A 19 -15.28 25.58 8.09
CA GLY A 19 -15.34 24.34 8.86
C GLY A 19 -13.99 23.66 8.73
N CYS A 20 -13.36 23.32 9.85
CA CYS A 20 -12.18 22.46 9.83
C CYS A 20 -12.58 21.20 9.04
N PRO A 21 -11.86 20.83 7.96
CA PRO A 21 -12.17 19.61 7.25
C PRO A 21 -12.01 18.46 8.24
N SER A 22 -13.13 17.84 8.63
CA SER A 22 -13.10 16.65 9.46
C SER A 22 -12.46 15.53 8.63
N PRO A 23 -11.52 14.77 9.21
CA PRO A 23 -10.99 13.58 8.55
C PRO A 23 -12.16 12.68 8.13
N LYS A 24 -12.13 12.21 6.89
CA LYS A 24 -13.16 11.30 6.40
C LYS A 24 -13.08 9.95 7.15
N PRO A 25 -14.21 9.25 7.38
CA PRO A 25 -14.20 7.97 8.07
C PRO A 25 -13.57 6.87 7.21
N TRP A 26 -13.19 5.75 7.83
CA TRP A 26 -12.88 4.53 7.09
C TRP A 26 -14.11 4.06 6.28
N PRO A 27 -13.91 3.46 5.09
CA PRO A 27 -14.97 2.79 4.37
C PRO A 27 -15.42 1.51 5.10
N ASP A 28 -16.48 0.88 4.59
CA ASP A 28 -16.93 -0.41 5.10
C ASP A 28 -15.87 -1.50 4.85
N SER A 29 -15.80 -2.45 5.80
CA SER A 29 -14.94 -3.62 5.73
C SER A 29 -15.79 -4.89 5.49
N PRO A 30 -15.36 -5.82 4.61
CA PRO A 30 -14.14 -5.77 3.80
C PRO A 30 -14.25 -4.81 2.61
N LEU A 31 -13.12 -4.32 2.10
CA LEU A 31 -13.08 -3.45 0.91
C LEU A 31 -13.66 -4.12 -0.33
N TYR A 32 -13.43 -5.44 -0.48
CA TYR A 32 -13.80 -6.22 -1.65
C TYR A 32 -14.42 -7.54 -1.25
N GLU A 33 -15.46 -7.93 -1.97
CA GLU A 33 -16.04 -9.27 -1.83
C GLU A 33 -15.09 -10.32 -2.45
N THR A 34 -15.05 -11.49 -1.83
CA THR A 34 -14.36 -12.65 -2.39
C THR A 34 -15.25 -13.35 -3.42
N PRO A 35 -14.67 -13.92 -4.49
CA PRO A 35 -15.45 -14.60 -5.51
C PRO A 35 -16.08 -15.88 -4.93
N SER A 36 -17.26 -16.22 -5.44
CA SER A 36 -17.86 -17.53 -5.18
C SER A 36 -17.24 -18.56 -6.10
N ASN A 37 -16.86 -19.72 -5.56
CA ASN A 37 -16.35 -20.82 -6.37
C ASN A 37 -17.44 -21.38 -7.30
N ASP A 38 -17.05 -21.77 -8.51
CA ASP A 38 -17.92 -22.52 -9.43
C ASP A 38 -18.41 -23.80 -8.70
N PRO A 39 -19.73 -24.05 -8.61
CA PRO A 39 -20.27 -25.26 -7.99
C PRO A 39 -19.76 -26.58 -8.58
N ASN A 40 -19.23 -26.56 -9.81
CA ASN A 40 -18.63 -27.71 -10.49
C ASN A 40 -17.11 -27.76 -10.37
N TRP A 41 -16.49 -26.77 -9.73
CA TRP A 41 -15.06 -26.78 -9.48
C TRP A 41 -14.68 -27.95 -8.59
N GLN A 42 -13.68 -28.70 -9.02
CA GLN A 42 -13.04 -29.72 -8.20
C GLN A 42 -11.79 -29.08 -7.63
N ALA A 43 -11.84 -28.74 -6.34
CA ALA A 43 -10.66 -28.29 -5.63
C ALA A 43 -9.55 -29.36 -5.71
N PRO A 44 -8.27 -28.96 -5.70
CA PRO A 44 -7.15 -29.89 -5.67
C PRO A 44 -7.31 -30.96 -4.57
N ALA A 45 -6.97 -32.21 -4.86
CA ALA A 45 -7.14 -33.31 -3.91
C ALA A 45 -5.91 -33.55 -3.02
N SER A 46 -4.80 -32.88 -3.30
CA SER A 46 -3.53 -33.01 -2.58
C SER A 46 -2.76 -31.70 -2.58
N ARG A 47 -1.74 -31.60 -1.71
CA ARG A 47 -0.86 -30.43 -1.65
C ARG A 47 -0.10 -30.25 -2.97
N GLU A 48 0.31 -31.35 -3.59
CA GLU A 48 0.99 -31.34 -4.89
C GLU A 48 0.08 -30.78 -5.98
N GLU A 49 -1.18 -31.25 -6.08
CA GLU A 49 -2.15 -30.70 -7.03
C GLU A 49 -2.48 -29.23 -6.72
N ALA A 50 -2.48 -28.83 -5.43
CA ALA A 50 -2.69 -27.44 -5.05
C ALA A 50 -1.54 -26.54 -5.48
N MET A 51 -0.29 -26.96 -5.26
CA MET A 51 0.89 -26.26 -5.76
C MET A 51 0.85 -26.14 -7.29
N GLU A 52 0.49 -27.20 -8.01
CA GLU A 52 0.34 -27.16 -9.46
C GLU A 52 -0.77 -26.19 -9.92
N ALA A 53 -1.87 -26.12 -9.19
CA ALA A 53 -2.97 -25.19 -9.49
C ALA A 53 -2.64 -23.72 -9.16
N MET A 54 -1.73 -23.49 -8.22
CA MET A 54 -1.27 -22.15 -7.79
C MET A 54 -0.04 -21.67 -8.55
N ALA A 55 0.68 -22.56 -9.24
CA ALA A 55 1.86 -22.19 -10.00
C ALA A 55 1.46 -21.39 -11.24
N GLY A 56 2.09 -20.24 -11.46
CA GLY A 56 1.77 -19.36 -12.57
C GLY A 56 2.19 -17.92 -12.33
N ARG A 57 1.85 -17.07 -13.30
CA ARG A 57 2.06 -15.62 -13.25
C ARG A 57 0.78 -14.90 -12.91
N TYR A 58 0.90 -13.93 -12.01
CA TYR A 58 -0.21 -13.15 -11.51
C TYR A 58 0.03 -11.66 -11.67
N ALA A 59 -1.03 -10.93 -12.03
CA ALA A 59 -1.12 -9.52 -11.75
C ALA A 59 -1.38 -9.35 -10.25
N HIS A 60 -0.52 -8.58 -9.59
CA HIS A 60 -0.56 -8.32 -8.15
C HIS A 60 -1.29 -7.00 -7.88
N TYR A 61 -2.23 -7.05 -6.94
CA TYR A 61 -2.86 -5.89 -6.34
C TYR A 61 -2.99 -6.09 -4.84
N ASP A 62 -2.48 -5.14 -4.06
CA ASP A 62 -2.68 -5.12 -2.62
C ASP A 62 -3.06 -3.72 -2.15
N VAL A 63 -3.75 -3.69 -1.01
CA VAL A 63 -4.01 -2.49 -0.25
C VAL A 63 -3.52 -2.75 1.17
N VAL A 64 -2.86 -1.76 1.76
CA VAL A 64 -2.52 -1.76 3.18
C VAL A 64 -3.09 -0.50 3.82
N ALA A 65 -3.96 -0.69 4.81
CA ALA A 65 -4.51 0.39 5.61
C ALA A 65 -3.56 0.73 6.75
N TYR A 66 -3.27 2.02 6.95
CA TYR A 66 -2.47 2.49 8.08
C TYR A 66 -3.18 3.57 8.88
N GLN A 67 -2.82 3.64 10.16
CA GLN A 67 -3.25 4.67 11.08
C GLN A 67 -2.04 5.43 11.62
N GLY A 68 -2.13 6.75 11.59
CA GLY A 68 -1.20 7.68 12.21
C GLY A 68 -1.91 8.92 12.74
N ASP A 69 -1.11 9.93 13.06
CA ASP A 69 -1.56 11.21 13.61
C ASP A 69 -0.92 12.38 12.89
N THR A 70 -1.67 13.47 12.76
CA THR A 70 -1.20 14.75 12.23
C THR A 70 -1.68 15.89 13.13
N PRO A 71 -1.17 17.13 12.96
CA PRO A 71 -1.75 18.29 13.61
C PRO A 71 -3.24 18.53 13.30
N ASN A 72 -3.77 17.95 12.22
CA ASN A 72 -5.18 18.06 11.82
C ASN A 72 -6.07 16.93 12.38
N GLY A 73 -5.52 16.05 13.22
CA GLY A 73 -6.21 14.91 13.81
C GLY A 73 -5.70 13.56 13.26
N PRO A 74 -6.47 12.48 13.50
CA PRO A 74 -6.13 11.15 13.03
C PRO A 74 -5.92 11.13 11.52
N LEU A 75 -4.87 10.45 11.09
CA LEU A 75 -4.55 10.22 9.69
C LEU A 75 -4.79 8.74 9.38
N SER A 76 -5.77 8.49 8.52
CA SER A 76 -6.08 7.18 7.97
C SER A 76 -5.64 7.17 6.52
N THR A 77 -4.88 6.15 6.12
CA THR A 77 -4.28 6.09 4.80
C THR A 77 -4.37 4.70 4.20
N PHE A 78 -4.44 4.65 2.87
CA PHE A 78 -4.22 3.44 2.10
C PHE A 78 -2.96 3.62 1.27
N ILE A 79 -2.08 2.62 1.32
CA ILE A 79 -1.10 2.39 0.26
C ILE A 79 -1.70 1.29 -0.62
N ILE A 80 -1.72 1.52 -1.92
CA ILE A 80 -2.25 0.59 -2.91
C ILE A 80 -1.12 0.25 -3.86
N SER A 81 -0.71 -1.02 -3.93
CA SER A 81 0.41 -1.43 -4.77
C SER A 81 -0.05 -2.30 -5.93
N TYR A 82 0.64 -2.14 -7.05
CA TYR A 82 0.45 -2.89 -8.28
C TYR A 82 1.77 -3.51 -8.69
N GLY A 83 1.73 -4.74 -9.18
CA GLY A 83 2.92 -5.44 -9.64
C GLY A 83 2.63 -6.79 -10.27
N PHE A 84 3.62 -7.67 -10.16
CA PHE A 84 3.55 -9.04 -10.59
C PHE A 84 3.99 -9.95 -9.46
N THR A 85 3.34 -11.11 -9.37
CA THR A 85 3.78 -12.22 -8.52
C THR A 85 3.89 -13.46 -9.39
N ASP A 86 5.07 -14.07 -9.42
CA ASP A 86 5.32 -15.35 -10.07
C ASP A 86 5.42 -16.43 -8.99
N LEU A 87 4.61 -17.48 -9.10
CA LEU A 87 4.65 -18.66 -8.23
C LEU A 87 5.20 -19.85 -9.02
N VAL A 88 6.38 -20.33 -8.64
CA VAL A 88 7.13 -21.35 -9.39
C VAL A 88 7.44 -22.54 -8.50
N ILE A 89 7.23 -23.75 -9.00
CA ILE A 89 7.62 -24.97 -8.29
C ILE A 89 9.11 -25.22 -8.50
N GLU A 90 9.90 -25.14 -7.43
CA GLU A 90 11.33 -25.38 -7.42
C GLU A 90 11.70 -26.37 -6.32
N ASN A 91 12.41 -27.44 -6.69
CA ASN A 91 12.84 -28.48 -5.75
C ASN A 91 11.70 -29.09 -4.90
N GLY A 92 10.46 -29.08 -5.42
CA GLY A 92 9.27 -29.60 -4.73
C GLY A 92 8.58 -28.61 -3.78
N GLU A 93 9.05 -27.37 -3.71
CA GLU A 93 8.41 -26.28 -2.98
C GLU A 93 7.85 -25.23 -3.95
N LEU A 94 6.81 -24.52 -3.53
CA LEU A 94 6.31 -23.36 -4.26
C LEU A 94 7.10 -22.12 -3.80
N VAL A 95 7.67 -21.40 -4.76
CA VAL A 95 8.52 -20.23 -4.52
C VAL A 95 7.87 -19.01 -5.17
N GLU A 96 7.74 -17.94 -4.39
CA GLU A 96 7.16 -16.67 -4.80
C GLU A 96 8.25 -15.66 -5.16
N TYR A 97 8.02 -14.95 -6.27
CA TYR A 97 8.84 -13.84 -6.76
C TYR A 97 7.95 -12.64 -7.03
N ASP A 98 8.24 -11.50 -6.39
CA ASP A 98 7.47 -10.27 -6.54
C ASP A 98 8.24 -9.21 -7.33
N ARG A 99 7.50 -8.43 -8.11
CA ARG A 99 7.99 -7.20 -8.76
C ARG A 99 6.94 -6.11 -8.69
N PHE A 100 7.25 -5.01 -8.01
CA PHE A 100 6.35 -3.86 -7.92
C PHE A 100 6.50 -2.91 -9.11
N CYS A 101 5.40 -2.28 -9.50
CA CYS A 101 5.31 -1.39 -10.65
C CYS A 101 4.89 0.04 -10.27
N ARG A 102 3.87 0.16 -9.42
CA ARG A 102 3.32 1.45 -8.98
C ARG A 102 2.69 1.32 -7.61
N ALA A 103 2.85 2.37 -6.79
CA ALA A 103 2.10 2.54 -5.57
C ALA A 103 1.28 3.84 -5.61
N ASN A 104 0.03 3.76 -5.22
CA ASN A 104 -0.83 4.92 -4.99
C ASN A 104 -1.05 5.13 -3.49
N TYR A 105 -1.18 6.38 -3.10
CA TYR A 105 -1.41 6.77 -1.72
C TYR A 105 -2.71 7.55 -1.61
N LYS A 106 -3.57 7.13 -0.69
CA LYS A 106 -4.80 7.84 -0.35
C LYS A 106 -4.84 8.18 1.12
N ALA A 107 -5.34 9.36 1.45
CA ALA A 107 -5.51 9.81 2.82
C ALA A 107 -6.92 10.36 3.04
N ASN A 108 -7.40 10.25 4.26
CA ASN A 108 -8.67 10.84 4.69
C ASN A 108 -8.62 12.35 4.93
N GLN A 109 -7.51 13.01 4.53
CA GLN A 109 -7.28 14.45 4.69
C GLN A 109 -6.94 15.11 3.34
N ASN A 110 -7.03 16.44 3.28
CA ASN A 110 -6.89 17.21 2.04
C ASN A 110 -5.42 17.48 1.65
N PHE A 111 -4.68 16.40 1.36
CA PHE A 111 -3.39 16.45 0.69
C PHE A 111 -3.29 15.30 -0.30
N VAL A 112 -2.45 15.48 -1.32
CA VAL A 112 -2.14 14.45 -2.30
C VAL A 112 -0.69 14.06 -2.12
N THR A 113 -0.43 12.77 -2.08
CA THR A 113 0.92 12.21 -2.08
C THR A 113 1.14 11.46 -3.38
N THR A 114 2.33 11.58 -3.94
CA THR A 114 2.76 10.81 -5.11
C THR A 114 4.06 10.11 -4.75
N PHE A 115 4.04 8.79 -4.84
CA PHE A 115 5.22 7.96 -4.75
C PHE A 115 5.64 7.60 -6.19
N PRO A 116 6.84 7.96 -6.64
CA PRO A 116 7.28 7.69 -8.01
C PRO A 116 7.28 6.20 -8.34
N ASP A 117 7.07 5.88 -9.62
CA ASP A 117 7.15 4.51 -10.10
C ASP A 117 8.58 3.98 -9.93
N GLU A 118 9.60 4.83 -10.10
CA GLU A 118 11.02 4.48 -9.89
C GLU A 118 11.30 4.08 -8.43
N ALA A 119 10.78 4.83 -7.46
CA ALA A 119 10.88 4.49 -6.04
C ALA A 119 10.11 3.21 -5.70
N THR A 120 8.96 2.98 -6.34
CA THR A 120 8.21 1.72 -6.17
C THR A 120 8.99 0.53 -6.72
N GLN A 121 9.56 0.67 -7.91
CA GLN A 121 10.30 -0.38 -8.61
C GLN A 121 11.68 -0.67 -7.99
N ALA A 122 12.20 0.25 -7.18
CA ALA A 122 13.39 0.02 -6.38
C ALA A 122 13.16 -0.97 -5.22
N ILE A 123 11.89 -1.22 -4.84
CA ILE A 123 11.55 -2.27 -3.88
C ILE A 123 11.75 -3.62 -4.58
N GLN A 124 12.82 -4.34 -4.19
CA GLN A 124 13.19 -5.63 -4.77
C GLN A 124 13.17 -6.72 -3.69
N PRO A 125 12.01 -7.34 -3.41
CA PRO A 125 11.92 -8.40 -2.43
C PRO A 125 12.77 -9.62 -2.79
N ARG A 126 13.27 -10.28 -1.75
CA ARG A 126 13.84 -11.64 -1.90
C ARG A 126 12.71 -12.62 -2.24
N SER A 127 13.04 -13.66 -3.01
CA SER A 127 12.13 -14.78 -3.22
C SER A 127 11.76 -15.46 -1.90
N ALA A 128 10.52 -15.93 -1.77
CA ALA A 128 10.01 -16.60 -0.58
C ALA A 128 9.56 -18.03 -0.89
N ILE A 129 9.96 -19.00 -0.08
CA ILE A 129 9.27 -20.30 -0.07
C ILE A 129 7.95 -20.08 0.66
N VAL A 130 6.83 -20.39 0.00
CA VAL A 130 5.51 -20.24 0.59
C VAL A 130 5.01 -21.58 1.15
N GLU A 131 4.24 -21.50 2.23
CA GLU A 131 3.58 -22.66 2.81
C GLU A 131 2.23 -22.87 2.13
N VAL A 132 2.06 -24.01 1.47
CA VAL A 132 0.77 -24.44 0.90
C VAL A 132 0.08 -25.40 1.86
N TYR A 133 -1.13 -25.06 2.28
CA TYR A 133 -1.89 -25.78 3.29
C TYR A 133 -3.40 -25.76 3.01
N GLU A 134 -4.14 -26.67 3.65
CA GLU A 134 -5.60 -26.74 3.56
C GLU A 134 -6.20 -26.32 4.90
N GLU A 135 -7.21 -25.44 4.86
CA GLU A 135 -7.98 -24.99 6.01
C GLU A 135 -9.46 -24.97 5.62
N ASP A 136 -10.31 -25.62 6.42
CA ASP A 136 -11.77 -25.70 6.19
C ASP A 136 -12.20 -26.11 4.77
N GLY A 137 -11.41 -26.98 4.13
CA GLY A 137 -11.67 -27.48 2.77
C GLY A 137 -11.24 -26.53 1.65
N ALA A 138 -10.53 -25.44 1.98
CA ALA A 138 -9.95 -24.51 1.02
C ALA A 138 -8.43 -24.60 1.05
N TRP A 139 -7.81 -24.58 -0.14
CA TRP A 139 -6.37 -24.50 -0.28
C TRP A 139 -5.89 -23.05 -0.13
N LYS A 140 -4.85 -22.86 0.66
CA LYS A 140 -4.30 -21.56 1.01
C LYS A 140 -2.78 -21.54 0.84
N ILE A 141 -2.26 -20.32 0.73
CA ILE A 141 -0.84 -20.01 0.72
C ILE A 141 -0.56 -19.04 1.87
N TRP A 142 0.46 -19.37 2.66
CA TRP A 142 1.08 -18.45 3.60
C TRP A 142 2.47 -18.07 3.10
N ARG A 143 2.65 -16.78 2.82
CA ARG A 143 3.93 -16.18 2.49
C ARG A 143 4.57 -15.61 3.75
N PRO A 144 5.75 -16.11 4.17
CA PRO A 144 6.44 -15.59 5.35
C PRO A 144 6.98 -14.17 5.11
N ALA A 145 7.37 -13.51 6.20
CA ALA A 145 7.98 -12.19 6.14
C ALA A 145 9.26 -12.20 5.30
N THR A 146 9.36 -11.30 4.32
CA THR A 146 10.59 -11.03 3.56
C THR A 146 11.01 -9.57 3.70
N PRO A 147 11.69 -9.22 4.80
CA PRO A 147 12.21 -7.88 4.97
C PRO A 147 13.03 -7.43 3.76
N THR A 148 12.75 -6.22 3.28
CA THR A 148 13.39 -5.59 2.11
C THR A 148 13.70 -4.14 2.45
N LEU A 149 14.93 -3.68 2.20
CA LEU A 149 15.31 -2.30 2.46
C LEU A 149 15.02 -1.42 1.24
N LEU A 150 14.70 -0.15 1.50
CA LEU A 150 14.48 0.90 0.51
C LEU A 150 15.04 2.22 1.02
N GLY A 151 15.85 2.91 0.23
CA GLY A 151 16.50 4.16 0.58
C GLY A 151 17.60 4.03 1.64
N ILE A 152 18.05 2.80 1.93
CA ILE A 152 19.12 2.50 2.87
C ILE A 152 19.71 1.11 2.60
N ASP A 153 21.04 1.01 2.64
CA ASP A 153 21.75 -0.27 2.56
C ASP A 153 21.80 -0.97 3.94
N GLY A 154 22.00 -2.28 3.95
CA GLY A 154 22.27 -3.01 5.20
C GLY A 154 21.80 -4.46 5.20
N ASP A 155 21.65 -4.99 6.42
CA ASP A 155 21.05 -6.31 6.65
C ASP A 155 19.53 -6.15 6.81
N PRO A 156 18.71 -6.62 5.85
CA PRO A 156 17.26 -6.48 5.93
C PRO A 156 16.65 -7.24 7.11
N ASP A 157 17.36 -8.19 7.73
CA ASP A 157 16.86 -8.95 8.88
C ASP A 157 17.11 -8.21 10.22
N ARG A 158 17.64 -6.99 10.17
CA ARG A 158 17.83 -6.09 11.34
C ARG A 158 16.81 -4.95 11.34
N PRO A 159 16.47 -4.40 12.52
CA PRO A 159 15.64 -3.21 12.61
C PRO A 159 16.21 -2.06 11.78
N LEU A 160 15.32 -1.29 11.15
CA LEU A 160 15.68 -0.09 10.41
C LEU A 160 16.39 0.92 11.33
N SER A 161 17.50 1.50 10.84
CA SER A 161 18.14 2.62 11.52
C SER A 161 17.20 3.82 11.58
N MET A 162 17.11 4.48 12.74
CA MET A 162 16.28 5.67 12.94
C MET A 162 17.11 6.96 13.01
N ASP A 163 18.40 6.91 12.62
CA ASP A 163 19.27 8.08 12.49
C ASP A 163 19.17 8.66 11.08
N PRO A 164 18.68 9.91 10.89
CA PRO A 164 18.63 10.54 9.56
C PRO A 164 20.01 10.85 8.98
N ASN A 165 21.10 10.64 9.72
CA ASN A 165 22.48 10.77 9.24
C ASN A 165 23.19 9.42 9.12
N ASP A 166 22.44 8.30 9.10
CA ASP A 166 23.02 6.98 8.91
C ASP A 166 23.83 6.95 7.59
N PRO A 167 25.12 6.56 7.63
CA PRO A 167 25.97 6.56 6.44
C PRO A 167 25.55 5.52 5.39
N LEU A 168 24.64 4.61 5.71
CA LEU A 168 24.08 3.63 4.78
C LEU A 168 22.88 4.15 3.99
N ILE A 169 22.37 5.35 4.30
CA ILE A 169 21.33 5.99 3.49
C ILE A 169 21.86 6.13 2.05
N ASN A 170 21.12 5.59 1.10
CA ASN A 170 21.45 5.54 -0.32
C ASN A 170 20.38 6.26 -1.15
N ASP A 171 20.51 6.29 -2.48
CA ASP A 171 19.58 6.95 -3.42
C ASP A 171 19.02 5.88 -4.37
N ASP A 172 17.99 5.17 -3.90
CA ASP A 172 17.46 3.98 -4.59
C ASP A 172 16.63 4.34 -5.82
N ASP A 173 15.97 5.51 -5.83
CA ASP A 173 15.19 6.01 -6.97
C ASP A 173 16.02 6.87 -7.95
N ASN A 174 17.31 7.08 -7.66
CA ASN A 174 18.30 7.76 -8.50
C ASN A 174 17.92 9.21 -8.84
N ASP A 175 17.25 9.90 -7.92
CA ASP A 175 16.82 11.28 -8.09
C ASP A 175 17.83 12.32 -7.54
N GLY A 176 18.92 11.84 -6.92
CA GLY A 176 19.98 12.64 -6.31
C GLY A 176 19.68 13.08 -4.87
N LYS A 177 18.65 12.54 -4.23
CA LYS A 177 18.25 12.81 -2.84
C LYS A 177 18.56 11.62 -1.94
N PRO A 178 18.68 11.83 -0.61
CA PRO A 178 18.84 10.71 0.31
C PRO A 178 17.54 9.91 0.43
N GLY A 179 17.66 8.59 0.46
CA GLY A 179 16.53 7.68 0.54
C GLY A 179 15.79 7.54 -0.78
N VAL A 180 14.46 7.60 -0.71
CA VAL A 180 13.57 7.80 -1.86
C VAL A 180 12.68 9.02 -1.62
N THR A 181 12.26 9.66 -2.70
CA THR A 181 11.49 10.90 -2.63
C THR A 181 9.98 10.68 -2.76
N VAL A 182 9.27 11.18 -1.76
CA VAL A 182 7.80 11.26 -1.74
C VAL A 182 7.37 12.69 -2.03
N PHE A 183 6.56 12.89 -3.07
CA PHE A 183 6.03 14.22 -3.39
C PHE A 183 4.71 14.46 -2.68
N VAL A 184 4.56 15.62 -2.04
CA VAL A 184 3.37 16.00 -1.27
C VAL A 184 2.82 17.32 -1.77
N LYS A 185 1.51 17.36 -2.06
CA LYS A 185 0.77 18.56 -2.42
C LYS A 185 -0.29 18.86 -1.37
N LEU A 186 0.01 19.82 -0.49
CA LEU A 186 -0.89 20.28 0.56
C LEU A 186 -1.91 21.29 0.01
N PHE A 187 -3.18 21.08 0.32
CA PHE A 187 -4.30 21.99 -0.04
C PHE A 187 -4.36 22.35 -1.54
N GLY A 188 -3.80 21.51 -2.41
CA GLY A 188 -3.76 21.73 -3.85
C GLY A 188 -2.80 22.84 -4.33
N LEU A 189 -2.03 23.47 -3.44
CA LEU A 189 -1.24 24.67 -3.76
C LEU A 189 0.23 24.55 -3.36
N ILE A 190 0.51 23.96 -2.20
CA ILE A 190 1.86 23.91 -1.63
C ILE A 190 2.48 22.57 -1.98
N GLN A 191 3.57 22.60 -2.74
CA GLN A 191 4.34 21.41 -3.12
C GLN A 191 5.54 21.26 -2.18
N GLY A 192 5.78 20.03 -1.74
CA GLY A 192 6.94 19.65 -0.96
C GLY A 192 7.36 18.22 -1.25
N GLU A 193 8.48 17.84 -0.67
CA GLU A 193 9.14 16.54 -0.81
C GLU A 193 9.43 16.03 0.59
N ILE A 194 9.25 14.73 0.80
CA ILE A 194 9.71 14.00 1.99
C ILE A 194 10.70 12.95 1.50
N TYR A 195 11.83 12.86 2.18
CA TYR A 195 12.88 11.89 1.92
C TYR A 195 12.77 10.78 2.97
N ILE A 196 12.58 9.53 2.53
CA ILE A 196 12.34 8.41 3.44
C ILE A 196 13.29 7.24 3.16
N ALA A 197 13.57 6.48 4.21
CA ALA A 197 14.06 5.12 4.11
C ALA A 197 13.03 4.18 4.74
N ARG A 198 12.89 2.98 4.21
CA ARG A 198 11.96 1.97 4.69
C ARG A 198 12.61 0.60 4.80
N ARG A 199 12.04 -0.20 5.68
CA ARG A 199 12.20 -1.63 5.71
C ARG A 199 10.82 -2.23 5.55
N GLU A 200 10.56 -2.74 4.35
CA GLU A 200 9.27 -3.33 3.96
C GLU A 200 9.18 -4.77 4.48
N ILE A 201 8.15 -5.10 5.26
CA ILE A 201 8.00 -6.41 5.93
C ILE A 201 6.58 -6.95 5.72
N PHE A 202 6.35 -7.50 4.53
CA PHE A 202 5.05 -8.06 4.16
C PHE A 202 4.96 -9.57 4.41
N GLN A 203 3.79 -10.00 4.85
CA GLN A 203 3.35 -11.39 4.92
C GLN A 203 1.95 -11.49 4.33
N ASN A 204 1.64 -12.61 3.66
CA ASN A 204 0.36 -12.78 3.00
C ASN A 204 -0.27 -14.11 3.40
N ASP A 205 -1.56 -14.09 3.74
CA ASP A 205 -2.42 -15.27 3.82
C ASP A 205 -3.44 -15.17 2.67
N MET A 206 -3.46 -16.15 1.76
CA MET A 206 -4.28 -16.14 0.56
C MET A 206 -4.98 -17.47 0.33
N THR A 207 -6.22 -17.42 -0.13
CA THR A 207 -7.03 -18.60 -0.52
C THR A 207 -7.05 -18.74 -2.04
N LEU A 208 -6.94 -19.97 -2.55
CA LEU A 208 -7.15 -20.32 -3.95
C LEU A 208 -8.65 -20.41 -4.29
N TYR A 209 -9.05 -19.74 -5.36
CA TYR A 209 -10.40 -19.77 -5.89
C TYR A 209 -10.50 -20.51 -7.22
N SER A 210 -11.73 -20.91 -7.60
CA SER A 210 -11.99 -21.69 -8.81
C SER A 210 -11.64 -20.99 -10.13
N ASP A 211 -11.54 -19.66 -10.10
CA ASP A 211 -11.09 -18.85 -11.25
C ASP A 211 -9.56 -18.79 -11.38
N GLY A 212 -8.84 -19.50 -10.49
CA GLY A 212 -7.39 -19.50 -10.40
C GLY A 212 -6.80 -18.31 -9.64
N SER A 213 -7.62 -17.36 -9.19
CA SER A 213 -7.13 -16.24 -8.37
C SER A 213 -6.75 -16.68 -6.96
N LEU A 214 -5.78 -15.97 -6.40
CA LEU A 214 -5.42 -16.06 -4.98
C LEU A 214 -5.84 -14.75 -4.31
N ARG A 215 -6.59 -14.84 -3.22
CA ARG A 215 -7.06 -13.64 -2.51
C ARG A 215 -7.01 -13.82 -1.01
N GLY A 216 -6.68 -12.74 -0.31
CA GLY A 216 -6.68 -12.75 1.14
C GLY A 216 -6.19 -11.43 1.69
N THR A 217 -5.27 -11.47 2.65
CA THR A 217 -4.90 -10.29 3.45
C THR A 217 -3.39 -10.14 3.58
N VAL A 218 -2.94 -8.89 3.55
CA VAL A 218 -1.57 -8.51 3.86
C VAL A 218 -1.44 -8.23 5.36
N ILE A 219 -0.37 -8.73 5.96
CA ILE A 219 0.13 -8.29 7.27
C ILE A 219 1.42 -7.51 7.00
N ASP A 220 1.48 -6.30 7.53
CA ASP A 220 2.58 -5.39 7.32
C ASP A 220 3.17 -4.86 8.64
N ASP A 221 4.40 -5.30 8.92
CA ASP A 221 5.21 -4.87 10.06
C ASP A 221 6.30 -3.87 9.67
N SER A 222 6.15 -3.21 8.51
CA SER A 222 7.15 -2.30 7.95
C SER A 222 7.58 -1.17 8.89
N GLU A 223 8.82 -0.74 8.72
CA GLU A 223 9.43 0.37 9.45
C GLU A 223 9.74 1.51 8.48
N GLN A 224 9.58 2.76 8.94
CA GLN A 224 9.89 3.96 8.16
C GLN A 224 10.70 4.98 8.97
N LEU A 225 11.74 5.51 8.32
CA LEU A 225 12.50 6.67 8.75
C LEU A 225 12.18 7.85 7.82
N VAL A 226 11.82 8.99 8.40
CA VAL A 226 11.84 10.28 7.69
C VAL A 226 13.24 10.88 7.83
N ILE A 227 13.99 10.90 6.73
CA ILE A 227 15.36 11.43 6.67
C ILE A 227 15.32 12.97 6.68
N GLY A 228 14.38 13.54 5.93
CA GLY A 228 14.21 14.98 5.82
C GLY A 228 13.05 15.36 4.92
N ALA A 229 12.90 16.66 4.69
CA ALA A 229 11.89 17.18 3.78
C ALA A 229 12.29 18.56 3.25
N SER A 230 11.72 18.94 2.10
CA SER A 230 11.93 20.28 1.52
C SER A 230 11.20 21.39 2.29
N LEU A 231 10.19 21.04 3.09
CA LEU A 231 9.45 21.96 3.95
C LEU A 231 9.51 21.50 5.42
N ARG A 232 9.79 22.44 6.33
CA ARG A 232 9.86 22.14 7.78
C ARG A 232 8.59 21.50 8.34
N ILE A 233 7.42 21.84 7.80
CA ILE A 233 6.13 21.27 8.23
C ILE A 233 5.99 19.79 7.86
N LEU A 234 6.72 19.33 6.84
CA LEU A 234 6.73 17.94 6.39
C LEU A 234 7.85 17.13 7.05
N ASN A 235 8.86 17.80 7.63
CA ASN A 235 9.96 17.15 8.32
C ASN A 235 9.56 16.79 9.76
N ALA A 236 8.73 15.76 9.89
CA ALA A 236 8.30 15.20 11.16
C ALA A 236 8.52 13.68 11.15
N PRO A 237 8.98 13.08 12.26
CA PRO A 237 9.05 11.63 12.37
C PRO A 237 7.69 11.00 12.10
N ASN A 238 7.66 9.98 11.25
CA ASN A 238 6.45 9.25 10.91
C ASN A 238 6.79 7.78 10.62
N ASN A 239 6.19 6.88 11.39
CA ASN A 239 6.28 5.43 11.21
C ASN A 239 4.89 4.84 11.51
N PRO A 240 3.95 4.95 10.56
CA PRO A 240 2.55 4.59 10.80
C PRO A 240 2.41 3.08 10.96
N LYS A 241 1.43 2.66 11.77
CA LYS A 241 1.14 1.23 11.96
C LYS A 241 0.02 0.79 11.05
N GLN A 242 0.09 -0.46 10.59
CA GLN A 242 -1.05 -1.08 9.91
C GLN A 242 -2.29 -1.00 10.82
N TRP A 243 -3.44 -0.76 10.20
CA TRP A 243 -4.74 -0.77 10.87
C TRP A 243 -5.19 -2.21 11.15
N ASP A 244 -5.74 -2.45 12.34
CA ASP A 244 -6.02 -3.80 12.85
C ASP A 244 -7.11 -4.58 12.08
N ASP A 245 -7.94 -3.90 11.27
CA ASP A 245 -8.98 -4.56 10.48
C ASP A 245 -8.41 -5.16 9.18
N PRO A 246 -8.29 -6.50 9.07
CA PRO A 246 -7.69 -7.13 7.90
C PRO A 246 -8.54 -6.97 6.64
N GLY A 247 -9.85 -6.72 6.76
CA GLY A 247 -10.71 -6.47 5.61
C GLY A 247 -10.40 -5.15 4.89
N LEU A 248 -9.59 -4.28 5.51
CA LEU A 248 -9.06 -3.07 4.92
C LEU A 248 -7.64 -3.22 4.35
N SER A 249 -7.03 -4.41 4.46
CA SER A 249 -5.72 -4.71 3.88
C SER A 249 -5.73 -5.95 2.96
N PRO A 250 -6.56 -5.98 1.90
CA PRO A 250 -6.65 -7.13 1.00
C PRO A 250 -5.44 -7.26 0.07
N ILE A 251 -5.15 -8.50 -0.34
CA ILE A 251 -4.31 -8.84 -1.50
C ILE A 251 -5.13 -9.66 -2.50
N ILE A 252 -4.92 -9.39 -3.78
CA ILE A 252 -5.58 -10.02 -4.93
C ILE A 252 -4.51 -10.32 -5.97
N LEU A 253 -4.33 -11.61 -6.27
CA LEU A 253 -3.51 -12.09 -7.37
C LEU A 253 -4.42 -12.66 -8.46
N ILE A 254 -4.40 -12.04 -9.63
CA ILE A 254 -5.21 -12.46 -10.79
C ILE A 254 -4.30 -13.19 -11.79
N PRO A 255 -4.60 -14.44 -12.18
CA PRO A 255 -3.78 -15.14 -13.16
C PRO A 255 -3.81 -14.38 -14.50
N ILE A 256 -2.65 -14.22 -15.11
CA ILE A 256 -2.48 -13.51 -16.39
C ILE A 256 -1.65 -14.35 -17.36
N PRO A 257 -1.80 -14.12 -18.68
CA PRO A 257 -0.94 -14.77 -19.66
C PRO A 257 0.50 -14.25 -19.58
N ASP A 258 1.45 -15.09 -19.99
CA ASP A 258 2.89 -14.78 -19.94
C ASP A 258 3.31 -13.54 -20.75
N ASP A 259 2.48 -13.13 -21.72
CA ASP A 259 2.74 -11.98 -22.61
C ASP A 259 2.35 -10.62 -22.01
N LEU A 260 1.67 -10.59 -20.85
CA LEU A 260 1.49 -9.37 -20.05
C LEU A 260 2.64 -9.28 -19.05
N ASP A 261 3.72 -8.57 -19.41
CA ASP A 261 4.98 -8.58 -18.63
C ASP A 261 5.59 -7.19 -18.36
N THR A 262 4.97 -6.11 -18.83
CA THR A 262 5.43 -4.74 -18.55
C THR A 262 4.55 -4.01 -17.53
N CYS A 263 5.14 -3.09 -16.77
CA CYS A 263 4.39 -2.26 -15.84
C CYS A 263 3.39 -1.35 -16.58
N GLU A 264 3.74 -0.87 -17.77
CA GLU A 264 2.86 -0.08 -18.62
C GLU A 264 1.62 -0.87 -19.06
N GLU A 265 1.78 -2.13 -19.48
CA GLU A 265 0.66 -2.99 -19.87
C GLU A 265 -0.22 -3.35 -18.67
N LEU A 266 0.38 -3.67 -17.52
CA LEU A 266 -0.37 -3.90 -16.29
C LEU A 266 -1.23 -2.69 -15.94
N MET A 267 -0.64 -1.50 -15.94
CA MET A 267 -1.37 -0.28 -15.60
C MET A 267 -2.43 0.09 -16.65
N ALA A 268 -2.22 -0.23 -17.92
CA ALA A 268 -3.20 -0.04 -18.98
C ALA A 268 -4.42 -0.99 -18.85
N ASN A 269 -4.23 -2.17 -18.25
CA ASN A 269 -5.28 -3.17 -18.04
C ASN A 269 -5.85 -3.21 -16.62
N ARG A 270 -5.32 -2.37 -15.71
CA ARG A 270 -5.66 -2.35 -14.28
C ARG A 270 -7.17 -2.42 -14.01
N ASP A 271 -7.95 -1.54 -14.64
CA ASP A 271 -9.39 -1.42 -14.37
C ASP A 271 -10.20 -2.63 -14.86
N ALA A 272 -9.62 -3.48 -15.72
CA ALA A 272 -10.20 -4.75 -16.14
C ALA A 272 -9.78 -5.92 -15.24
N LEU A 273 -8.62 -5.80 -14.58
CA LEU A 273 -8.04 -6.85 -13.72
C LEU A 273 -8.50 -6.71 -12.26
N PHE A 274 -8.60 -5.49 -11.75
CA PHE A 274 -8.76 -5.22 -10.32
C PHE A 274 -10.01 -4.41 -10.01
N PRO A 275 -10.54 -4.52 -8.78
CA PRO A 275 -11.59 -3.62 -8.33
C PRO A 275 -11.08 -2.17 -8.27
N PRO A 276 -11.98 -1.18 -8.24
CA PRO A 276 -11.59 0.20 -7.99
C PRO A 276 -10.82 0.35 -6.68
N GLU A 277 -9.84 1.23 -6.68
CA GLU A 277 -9.11 1.61 -5.47
C GLU A 277 -10.07 2.12 -4.38
N PRO A 278 -9.78 1.88 -3.10
CA PRO A 278 -10.65 2.31 -2.00
C PRO A 278 -10.73 3.84 -1.94
N GLU A 279 -11.81 4.35 -1.36
CA GLU A 279 -12.02 5.78 -1.13
C GLU A 279 -12.46 6.01 0.32
N PHE A 280 -12.17 7.21 0.83
CA PHE A 280 -12.68 7.71 2.12
C PHE A 280 -13.90 8.63 1.94
#